data_AF-A0A090MC39-F1
#
_entry.id   AF-A0A090MC39-F1
#
_cell.length_a   1.000
_cell.length_b   1.000
_cell.length_c   1.000
_cell.angle_alpha   90.00
_cell.angle_beta   90.00
_cell.angle_gamma   90.00
#
_symmetry.space_group_name_H-M   'P 1'
#
loop_
_entity.id
_entity.type
_entity.pdbx_description
1 polymer ?
#
loop_
_entity_poly.entity_id
_entity_poly.type
_entity_poly.pdbx_seq_one_letter_code
_entity_poly.pdbx_strand_id
1 'polypeptide(L)'
;MPLWANQTDPTLINLGIPLYGRGYTLSSSCKEAGCAASGPSEEGSCVKDPTGVMVLSDIKKAISANQATVELDSEAMQKYATWGSDQWIGYDDADTLALKMTWADGLCLGGAVFWALDNDGGAWGGKSKSPCRA
;
A
#
# COMPACT_ATOMS: atom_id res chain seq x y z
N MET A 1 -15.17 -1.52 -16.17
CA MET A 1 -16.22 -2.54 -16.03
C MET A 1 -16.41 -2.81 -14.54
N PRO A 2 -17.63 -2.83 -14.01
CA PRO A 2 -17.87 -3.20 -12.61
C PRO A 2 -17.52 -4.67 -12.38
N LEU A 3 -17.22 -5.03 -11.13
CA LEU A 3 -16.81 -6.38 -10.72
C LEU A 3 -17.82 -7.47 -11.15
N TRP A 4 -19.11 -7.11 -11.16
CA TRP A 4 -20.25 -7.98 -11.48
C TRP A 4 -20.71 -7.91 -12.92
N ALA A 5 -19.89 -7.32 -13.80
CA ALA A 5 -20.17 -7.37 -15.23
C ALA A 5 -20.40 -8.84 -15.64
N ASN A 6 -21.44 -9.09 -16.45
CA ASN A 6 -21.80 -10.41 -16.95
C ASN A 6 -22.18 -11.48 -15.91
N GLN A 7 -22.66 -11.09 -14.72
CA GLN A 7 -23.10 -12.07 -13.69
C GLN A 7 -21.98 -13.04 -13.29
N THR A 8 -20.72 -12.58 -13.29
CA THR A 8 -19.58 -13.39 -12.86
C THR A 8 -19.79 -13.92 -11.46
N ASP A 9 -19.60 -15.23 -11.28
CA ASP A 9 -19.60 -15.88 -9.98
C ASP A 9 -18.49 -15.25 -9.10
N PRO A 10 -18.83 -14.65 -7.95
CA PRO A 10 -17.85 -14.04 -7.04
C PRO A 10 -16.69 -14.97 -6.65
N THR A 11 -16.95 -16.28 -6.58
CA THR A 11 -15.95 -17.28 -6.16
C THR A 11 -14.81 -17.45 -7.17
N LEU A 12 -14.96 -16.91 -8.38
CA LEU A 12 -13.92 -16.91 -9.41
C LEU A 12 -13.02 -15.66 -9.36
N ILE A 13 -13.33 -14.72 -8.46
CA ILE A 13 -12.66 -13.43 -8.35
C ILE A 13 -11.73 -13.46 -7.13
N ASN A 14 -10.47 -13.11 -7.34
CA ASN A 14 -9.50 -12.92 -6.26
C ASN A 14 -9.18 -11.44 -6.07
N LEU A 15 -9.16 -10.98 -4.82
CA LEU A 15 -8.78 -9.61 -4.47
C LEU A 15 -7.26 -9.45 -4.51
N GLY A 16 -6.76 -8.53 -5.32
CA GLY A 16 -5.35 -8.18 -5.34
C GLY A 16 -4.95 -7.34 -4.13
N ILE A 17 -3.93 -7.77 -3.39
CA ILE A 17 -3.36 -7.06 -2.25
C ILE A 17 -1.91 -6.64 -2.56
N PRO A 18 -1.62 -5.32 -2.66
CA PRO A 18 -0.27 -4.85 -2.89
C PRO A 18 0.54 -4.90 -1.58
N LEU A 19 1.70 -5.55 -1.64
CA LEU A 19 2.75 -5.52 -0.62
C LEU A 19 3.74 -4.38 -0.90
N TYR A 20 3.24 -3.28 -1.44
CA TYR A 20 3.99 -2.06 -1.75
C TYR A 20 3.06 -0.87 -1.63
N GLY A 21 3.62 0.34 -1.69
CA GLY A 21 2.87 1.58 -1.74
C GLY A 21 3.28 2.44 -2.92
N ARG A 22 2.45 3.44 -3.21
CA ARG A 22 2.76 4.51 -4.16
C ARG A 22 2.76 5.84 -3.46
N GLY A 23 3.84 6.57 -3.65
CA GLY A 23 4.09 7.84 -2.99
C GLY A 23 4.30 8.98 -3.97
N TYR A 24 4.11 10.17 -3.41
CA TYR A 24 4.13 11.44 -4.11
C TYR A 24 4.87 12.48 -3.27
N THR A 25 5.52 13.41 -3.96
CA THR A 25 5.96 14.68 -3.39
C THR A 25 4.85 15.70 -3.60
N LEU A 26 4.30 16.22 -2.51
CA LEU A 26 3.18 17.15 -2.48
C LEU A 26 3.63 18.55 -2.92
N SER A 27 2.77 19.28 -3.63
CA SER A 27 3.03 20.65 -4.08
C SER A 27 2.43 21.72 -3.17
N SER A 28 1.78 21.32 -2.07
CA SER A 28 1.11 22.20 -1.12
C SER A 28 1.20 21.64 0.30
N SER A 29 0.72 22.40 1.29
CA SER A 29 0.64 21.94 2.69
C SER A 29 -0.50 20.93 2.96
N CYS A 30 -1.29 20.60 1.95
CA CYS A 30 -2.37 19.60 2.01
C CYS A 30 -1.75 18.19 2.13
N LYS A 31 -2.21 17.39 3.09
CA LYS A 31 -1.64 16.06 3.41
C LYS A 31 -2.61 14.89 3.24
N GLU A 32 -3.84 15.18 2.84
CA GLU A 32 -4.91 14.20 2.65
C GLU A 32 -4.81 13.50 1.28
N ALA A 33 -5.57 12.44 1.08
CA ALA A 33 -5.71 11.83 -0.24
C ALA A 33 -6.34 12.82 -1.24
N GLY A 34 -5.81 12.88 -2.46
CA GLY A 34 -6.29 13.78 -3.51
C GLY A 34 -5.62 15.17 -3.53
N CYS A 35 -4.73 15.47 -2.60
CA CYS A 35 -3.90 16.68 -2.65
C CYS A 35 -3.02 16.70 -3.92
N ALA A 36 -2.70 17.89 -4.40
CA ALA A 36 -1.85 18.07 -5.57
C ALA A 36 -0.40 17.62 -5.29
N ALA A 37 0.18 16.91 -6.25
CA ALA A 37 1.57 16.44 -6.22
C ALA A 37 2.40 17.11 -7.32
N SER A 38 3.67 17.38 -7.03
CA SER A 38 4.67 17.84 -7.99
C SER A 38 5.41 16.69 -8.68
N GLY A 39 5.36 15.49 -8.11
CA GLY A 39 6.05 14.32 -8.65
C GLY A 39 5.96 13.07 -7.76
N PRO A 40 6.73 12.03 -8.09
CA PRO A 40 6.86 10.83 -7.26
C PRO A 40 7.49 11.16 -5.90
N SER A 41 7.25 10.31 -4.90
CA SER A 41 7.97 10.38 -3.61
C SER A 41 9.45 10.04 -3.76
N GLU A 42 10.18 10.28 -2.69
CA GLU A 42 11.51 9.70 -2.48
C GLU A 42 11.52 8.18 -2.70
N GLU A 43 12.62 7.68 -3.26
CA GLU A 43 12.79 6.27 -3.57
C GLU A 43 13.09 5.44 -2.33
N GLY A 44 12.62 4.18 -2.34
CA GLY A 44 12.98 3.19 -1.32
C GLY A 44 14.49 2.97 -1.21
N SER A 45 14.94 2.48 -0.06
CA SER A 45 16.35 2.15 0.16
C SER A 45 16.78 0.88 -0.59
N CYS A 46 15.87 -0.07 -0.77
CA CYS A 46 16.14 -1.39 -1.32
C CYS A 46 15.80 -1.49 -2.80
N VAL A 47 14.63 -0.98 -3.19
CA VAL A 47 14.23 -0.87 -4.60
C VAL A 47 14.24 0.61 -4.97
N LYS A 48 15.13 0.96 -5.90
CA LYS A 48 15.26 2.29 -6.47
C LYS A 48 14.29 2.42 -7.65
N ASP A 49 13.09 2.89 -7.36
CA ASP A 49 12.03 3.10 -8.36
C ASP A 49 11.71 4.60 -8.47
N PRO A 50 12.07 5.26 -9.58
CA PRO A 50 11.90 6.69 -9.75
C PRO A 50 10.43 7.10 -10.00
N THR A 51 9.49 6.16 -10.03
CA THR A 51 8.06 6.40 -10.27
C THR A 51 7.24 6.49 -8.97
N GLY A 52 7.90 6.48 -7.81
CA GLY A 52 7.27 6.61 -6.51
C GLY A 52 6.72 5.29 -5.96
N VAL A 53 7.19 4.15 -6.46
CA VAL A 53 6.87 2.84 -5.87
C VAL A 53 7.84 2.56 -4.71
N MET A 54 7.31 2.14 -3.56
CA MET A 54 8.13 1.71 -2.43
C MET A 54 7.62 0.38 -1.89
N VAL A 55 8.52 -0.58 -1.72
CA VAL A 55 8.20 -1.88 -1.12
C VAL A 55 7.79 -1.73 0.35
N LEU A 56 6.90 -2.58 0.84
CA LEU A 56 6.31 -2.40 2.16
C LEU A 56 7.33 -2.41 3.29
N SER A 57 8.40 -3.21 3.17
CA SER A 57 9.50 -3.18 4.14
C SER A 57 10.19 -1.83 4.25
N ASP A 58 10.31 -1.10 3.13
CA ASP A 58 10.94 0.22 3.11
C ASP A 58 9.99 1.30 3.59
N ILE A 59 8.69 1.18 3.31
CA ILE A 59 7.67 2.07 3.87
C ILE A 59 7.71 2.01 5.39
N LYS A 60 7.79 0.81 5.99
CA LYS A 60 7.91 0.66 7.44
C LYS A 60 9.17 1.32 8.00
N LYS A 61 10.31 1.19 7.31
CA LYS A 61 11.55 1.87 7.71
C LYS A 61 11.40 3.38 7.60
N ALA A 62 10.81 3.89 6.52
CA ALA A 62 10.60 5.32 6.29
C ALA A 62 9.69 5.94 7.36
N ILE A 63 8.59 5.25 7.71
CA ILE A 63 7.69 5.66 8.79
C ILE A 63 8.45 5.78 10.12
N SER A 64 9.25 4.76 10.47
CA SER A 64 10.02 4.76 11.71
C SER A 64 11.14 5.80 11.72
N ALA A 65 11.89 5.93 10.62
CA ALA A 65 13.07 6.80 10.53
C ALA A 65 12.69 8.28 10.52
N ASN A 66 11.58 8.62 9.86
CA ASN A 66 11.14 10.00 9.68
C ASN A 66 10.06 10.44 10.68
N GLN A 67 9.69 9.57 11.64
CA GLN A 67 8.60 9.82 12.58
C GLN A 67 7.30 10.24 11.85
N ALA A 68 6.97 9.49 10.78
CA ALA A 68 5.88 9.84 9.89
C ALA A 68 4.53 9.86 10.63
N THR A 69 3.65 10.78 10.24
CA THR A 69 2.24 10.75 10.63
C THR A 69 1.53 9.71 9.77
N VAL A 70 0.84 8.76 10.41
CA VAL A 70 0.11 7.69 9.72
C VAL A 70 -1.38 7.87 9.97
N GLU A 71 -2.16 7.86 8.89
CA GLU A 71 -3.61 7.98 8.92
C GLU A 71 -4.24 6.78 8.22
N LEU A 72 -5.38 6.33 8.74
CA LEU A 72 -6.22 5.29 8.17
C LEU A 72 -7.45 5.93 7.56
N ASP A 73 -7.60 5.78 6.25
CA ASP A 73 -8.87 6.02 5.56
C ASP A 73 -9.67 4.72 5.60
N SER A 74 -10.66 4.66 6.50
CA SER A 74 -11.50 3.49 6.68
C SER A 74 -12.47 3.26 5.52
N GLU A 75 -12.84 4.33 4.80
CA GLU A 75 -13.74 4.23 3.63
C GLU A 75 -12.99 3.65 2.44
N ALA A 76 -11.77 4.14 2.19
CA ALA A 76 -10.88 3.57 1.16
C ALA A 76 -10.23 2.24 1.57
N MET A 77 -10.31 1.86 2.85
CA MET A 77 -9.61 0.71 3.45
C MET A 77 -8.10 0.78 3.16
N GLN A 78 -7.50 1.95 3.33
CA GLN A 78 -6.09 2.21 3.01
C GLN A 78 -5.45 3.09 4.08
N LYS A 79 -4.14 2.90 4.31
CA LYS A 79 -3.36 3.85 5.10
C LYS A 79 -2.54 4.75 4.20
N TYR A 80 -2.25 5.93 4.71
CA TYR A 80 -1.17 6.75 4.17
C TYR A 80 -0.27 7.27 5.27
N ALA A 81 0.98 7.49 4.91
CA ALA A 81 1.96 8.11 5.78
C ALA A 81 2.46 9.40 5.16
N THR A 82 2.67 10.41 5.99
CA THR A 82 3.30 11.67 5.60
C THR A 82 4.49 11.98 6.48
N TRP A 83 5.58 12.46 5.88
CA TRP A 83 6.77 12.90 6.59
C TRP A 83 7.43 14.07 5.89
N GLY A 84 8.34 14.72 6.60
CA GLY A 84 8.93 15.96 6.13
C GLY A 84 7.86 17.03 5.85
N SER A 85 8.14 17.88 4.87
CA SER A 85 7.20 18.91 4.41
C SER A 85 6.26 18.45 3.30
N ASP A 86 6.64 17.42 2.53
CA ASP A 86 6.01 17.13 1.24
C ASP A 86 5.91 15.63 0.89
N GLN A 87 6.42 14.70 1.70
CA GLN A 87 6.35 13.29 1.33
C GLN A 87 5.02 12.67 1.79
N TRP A 88 4.38 11.96 0.87
CA TRP A 88 3.14 11.22 1.09
C TRP A 88 3.24 9.84 0.46
N ILE A 89 2.82 8.78 1.15
CA ILE A 89 2.75 7.43 0.58
C ILE A 89 1.49 6.70 1.02
N GLY A 90 0.75 6.17 0.05
CA GLY A 90 -0.39 5.28 0.29
C GLY A 90 0.06 3.82 0.27
N TYR A 91 -0.38 3.03 1.25
CA TYR A 91 0.06 1.65 1.42
C TYR A 91 -0.96 0.80 2.19
N ASP A 92 -0.69 -0.50 2.23
CA ASP A 92 -1.44 -1.49 2.99
C ASP A 92 -0.62 -2.08 4.14
N ASP A 93 -1.28 -2.37 5.26
CA ASP A 93 -0.71 -3.13 6.36
C ASP A 93 -1.71 -4.13 6.94
N ALA A 94 -1.43 -4.67 8.12
CA ALA A 94 -2.27 -5.67 8.75
C ALA A 94 -3.70 -5.17 9.03
N ASP A 95 -3.87 -3.87 9.32
CA ASP A 95 -5.18 -3.30 9.63
C ASP A 95 -6.01 -3.17 8.35
N THR A 96 -5.41 -2.64 7.28
CA THR A 96 -6.11 -2.51 5.99
C THR A 96 -6.36 -3.86 5.34
N LEU A 97 -5.46 -4.83 5.53
CA LEU A 97 -5.68 -6.21 5.13
C LEU A 97 -6.92 -6.80 5.82
N ALA A 98 -7.06 -6.62 7.14
CA ALA A 98 -8.22 -7.13 7.87
C ALA A 98 -9.54 -6.52 7.35
N LEU A 99 -9.55 -5.21 7.06
CA LEU A 99 -10.70 -4.54 6.45
C LEU A 99 -11.02 -5.11 5.07
N LYS A 100 -10.00 -5.26 4.21
CA LYS A 100 -10.14 -5.80 2.85
C LYS A 100 -10.61 -7.24 2.82
N MET A 101 -10.12 -8.09 3.74
CA MET A 101 -10.57 -9.48 3.85
C MET A 101 -12.01 -9.55 4.33
N THR A 102 -12.40 -8.75 5.33
CA THR A 102 -13.80 -8.67 5.79
C THR A 102 -14.73 -8.24 4.66
N TRP A 103 -14.32 -7.26 3.86
CA TRP A 103 -15.07 -6.81 2.69
C TRP A 103 -15.16 -7.90 1.60
N ALA A 104 -14.06 -8.59 1.31
CA ALA A 104 -14.01 -9.68 0.32
C ALA A 104 -14.89 -10.87 0.73
N ASP A 105 -14.85 -11.26 2.01
CA ASP A 105 -15.68 -12.32 2.56
C ASP A 105 -17.17 -11.96 2.47
N GLY A 106 -17.53 -10.69 2.74
CA GLY A 106 -18.89 -10.18 2.59
C GLY A 106 -19.43 -10.23 1.15
N LEU A 107 -18.54 -10.35 0.16
CA LEU A 107 -18.88 -10.50 -1.26
C LEU A 107 -18.70 -11.94 -1.78
N CYS A 108 -18.32 -12.89 -0.91
CA CYS A 108 -18.01 -14.27 -1.27
C CYS A 108 -16.92 -14.40 -2.35
N LEU A 109 -15.90 -13.51 -2.32
CA LEU A 109 -14.77 -13.61 -3.25
C LEU A 109 -14.00 -14.93 -3.05
N GLY A 110 -13.42 -15.45 -4.12
CA GLY A 110 -12.71 -16.74 -4.12
C GLY A 110 -11.41 -16.76 -3.31
N GLY A 111 -10.83 -15.59 -3.05
CA GLY A 111 -9.59 -15.47 -2.29
C GLY A 111 -8.86 -14.15 -2.52
N ALA A 112 -7.56 -14.15 -2.19
CA ALA A 112 -6.69 -13.00 -2.34
C ALA A 112 -5.37 -13.37 -3.04
N VAL A 113 -4.83 -12.43 -3.82
CA VAL A 113 -3.53 -12.55 -4.48
C VAL A 113 -2.61 -11.45 -3.96
N PHE A 114 -1.45 -11.80 -3.43
CA PHE A 114 -0.48 -10.85 -2.90
C PHE A 114 0.57 -10.48 -3.95
N TRP A 115 0.79 -9.19 -4.16
CA TRP A 115 1.81 -8.68 -5.09
C TRP A 115 2.83 -7.77 -4.38
N ALA A 116 4.07 -8.16 -4.20
CA ALA A 116 4.63 -9.50 -4.37
C ALA A 116 5.33 -9.90 -3.06
N LEU A 117 5.51 -11.20 -2.84
CA LEU A 117 5.99 -11.74 -1.56
C LEU A 117 7.36 -11.17 -1.14
N ASP A 118 8.22 -10.87 -2.11
CA ASP A 118 9.52 -10.24 -1.89
C ASP A 118 9.41 -8.79 -1.38
N ASN A 119 8.31 -8.08 -1.63
CA ASN A 119 8.13 -6.71 -1.16
C ASN A 119 7.73 -6.61 0.33
N ASP A 120 7.21 -7.69 0.92
CA ASP A 120 6.83 -7.71 2.35
C ASP A 120 8.08 -7.53 3.23
N GLY A 121 9.15 -8.29 2.98
CA GLY A 121 10.38 -8.21 3.77
C GLY A 121 10.17 -8.37 5.28
N GLY A 122 9.13 -9.10 5.70
CA GLY A 122 8.76 -9.30 7.10
C GLY A 122 7.94 -8.17 7.70
N ALA A 123 7.44 -7.24 6.88
CA ALA A 123 6.56 -6.17 7.32
C ALA A 123 5.33 -6.74 8.03
N TRP A 124 4.78 -7.88 7.64
CA TRP A 124 3.64 -8.50 8.32
C TRP A 124 4.00 -9.50 9.43
N GLY A 125 5.23 -9.46 9.94
CA GLY A 125 5.66 -10.30 11.07
C GLY A 125 6.05 -11.74 10.70
N GLY A 126 6.06 -12.06 9.40
CA GLY A 126 6.53 -13.34 8.87
C GLY A 126 8.02 -13.35 8.51
N LYS A 127 8.59 -14.55 8.32
CA LYS A 127 9.92 -14.70 7.71
C LYS A 127 9.78 -14.59 6.19
N SER A 128 9.76 -13.37 5.65
CA SER A 128 9.83 -13.16 4.19
C SER A 128 11.25 -12.89 3.72
N LYS A 129 11.54 -13.22 2.47
CA LYS A 129 12.78 -12.79 1.81
C LYS A 129 12.74 -11.27 1.68
N SER A 130 13.81 -10.62 2.10
CA SER A 130 13.95 -9.18 1.97
C SER A 130 14.06 -8.79 0.49
N PRO A 131 13.39 -7.70 0.05
CA PRO A 131 13.56 -7.17 -1.30
C PRO A 131 14.97 -6.58 -1.51
N CYS A 132 15.73 -6.39 -0.43
CA CYS A 132 17.05 -5.78 -0.43
C CYS A 132 18.20 -6.77 -0.70
N ARG A 133 17.90 -8.04 -1.06
CA ARG A 133 18.93 -9.02 -1.42
C ARG A 133 19.06 -9.12 -2.93
N ALA A 134 20.23 -8.72 -3.43
CA ALA A 134 20.74 -9.16 -4.73
C ALA A 134 20.97 -10.69 -4.75
#